data_AF-B0DYL7-F1
#
_entry.id   AF-B0DYL7-F1
#
_cell.length_a   1.000
_cell.length_b   1.000
_cell.length_c   1.000
_cell.angle_alpha   90.00
_cell.angle_beta   90.00
_cell.angle_gamma   90.00
#
_symmetry.space_group_name_H-M   'P 1'
#
loop_
_entity.id
_entity.type
_entity.pdbx_description
1 polymer ?
#
loop_
_entity_poly.entity_id
_entity_poly.type
_entity_poly.pdbx_seq_one_letter_code
_entity_poly.pdbx_strand_id
1 'polypeptide(L)'
;MYFKHKTDDGIVNPEFSENEELSLVTLALVLTVIDNCLDEWQTGEHVDVQFSAATYKNKFIAHLKRLEDFAEKTKDANIVSRLRKHLLKMANFGTNSNNVRKHAKADDAPQVIQAARVTEDEVEAAKKEWEGLVLSEEED
;
A
#
# COMPACT_ATOMS: atom_id res chain seq x y z
N MET A 1 22.90 12.78 -8.89
CA MET A 1 22.76 11.31 -8.86
C MET A 1 22.30 10.96 -7.45
N TYR A 2 21.10 10.42 -7.29
CA TYR A 2 20.35 10.38 -6.01
C TYR A 2 20.60 9.15 -5.14
N PHE A 3 21.57 8.32 -5.52
CA PHE A 3 22.06 7.20 -4.74
C PHE A 3 23.56 7.12 -4.97
N LYS A 4 24.36 7.62 -4.03
CA LYS A 4 25.82 7.68 -4.18
C LYS A 4 26.48 6.40 -3.66
N HIS A 5 25.85 5.73 -2.69
CA HIS A 5 26.32 4.49 -2.08
C HIS A 5 25.18 3.47 -1.92
N LYS A 6 25.53 2.19 -1.74
CA LYS A 6 24.56 1.10 -1.54
C LYS A 6 23.85 1.14 -0.18
N THR A 7 24.42 1.87 0.76
CA THR A 7 23.90 2.11 2.12
C THR A 7 23.35 3.53 2.26
N ASP A 8 23.18 4.23 1.14
CA ASP A 8 22.64 5.58 1.13
C ASP A 8 21.13 5.46 1.31
N ASP A 9 20.57 6.18 2.28
CA ASP A 9 19.13 6.16 2.59
C ASP A 9 18.28 6.65 1.40
N GLY A 10 18.94 7.19 0.36
CA GLY A 10 18.32 7.71 -0.84
C GLY A 10 17.80 9.12 -0.61
N ILE A 11 16.79 9.50 -1.38
CA ILE A 11 16.15 10.80 -1.24
C ILE A 11 15.27 10.78 0.01
N VAL A 12 15.81 11.25 1.12
CA VAL A 12 15.03 11.61 2.29
C VAL A 12 14.35 12.94 2.00
N ASN A 13 13.04 12.92 1.77
CA ASN A 13 12.22 14.13 1.66
C ASN A 13 11.45 14.33 2.98
N PRO A 14 11.93 15.18 3.89
CA PRO A 14 11.30 15.38 5.19
C PRO A 14 9.85 15.82 5.07
N GLU A 15 9.53 16.61 4.03
CA GLU A 15 8.18 17.11 3.71
C GLU A 15 7.15 16.01 3.45
N PHE A 16 7.59 14.80 3.05
CA PHE A 16 6.71 13.65 2.82
C PHE A 16 6.73 12.62 3.96
N SER A 17 7.56 12.85 4.97
CA SER A 17 7.80 11.95 6.11
C SER A 17 7.63 12.65 7.46
N GLU A 18 6.97 13.81 7.50
CA GLU A 18 6.84 14.66 8.70
C GLU A 18 6.30 13.91 9.92
N ASN A 19 5.50 12.86 9.70
CA ASN A 19 4.91 12.04 10.77
C ASN A 19 5.47 10.60 10.83
N GLU A 20 6.60 10.32 10.16
CA GLU A 20 7.17 8.96 10.00
C GLU A 20 6.16 7.94 9.47
N GLU A 21 5.16 8.41 8.72
CA GLU A 21 4.08 7.63 8.15
C GLU A 21 3.94 7.95 6.67
N LEU A 22 3.84 6.92 5.85
CA LEU A 22 3.56 7.07 4.43
C LEU A 22 2.21 7.76 4.22
N SER A 23 2.08 8.80 3.40
CA SER A 23 0.80 9.51 3.21
C SER A 23 -0.32 8.60 2.65
N LEU A 24 -1.58 8.82 3.07
CA LEU A 24 -2.75 8.15 2.48
C LEU A 24 -2.86 8.42 0.97
N VAL A 25 -2.43 9.61 0.54
CA VAL A 25 -2.35 9.99 -0.88
C VAL A 25 -1.39 9.06 -1.63
N THR A 26 -0.23 8.74 -1.02
CA THR A 26 0.76 7.83 -1.59
C THR A 26 0.22 6.40 -1.65
N LEU A 27 -0.47 5.92 -0.61
CA LEU A 27 -1.13 4.61 -0.64
C LEU A 27 -2.20 4.53 -1.74
N ALA A 28 -3.06 5.55 -1.84
CA ALA A 28 -4.07 5.61 -2.90
C ALA A 28 -3.43 5.57 -4.29
N LEU A 29 -2.30 6.27 -4.49
CA LEU A 29 -1.57 6.25 -5.75
C LEU A 29 -1.01 4.85 -6.06
N VAL A 30 -0.40 4.17 -5.08
CA VAL A 30 0.11 2.80 -5.24
C VAL A 30 -1.01 1.83 -5.60
N LEU A 31 -2.17 1.89 -4.92
CA LEU A 31 -3.34 1.08 -5.26
C LEU A 31 -3.83 1.34 -6.69
N THR A 32 -3.79 2.61 -7.11
CA THR A 32 -4.18 2.99 -8.47
C THR A 32 -3.20 2.49 -9.52
N VAL A 33 -1.90 2.45 -9.22
CA VAL A 33 -0.88 1.84 -10.10
C VAL A 33 -1.08 0.33 -10.18
N ILE A 34 -1.41 -0.32 -9.06
CA ILE A 34 -1.76 -1.76 -9.06
C ILE A 34 -2.95 -2.01 -9.97
N ASP A 35 -4.01 -1.18 -9.91
CA ASP A 35 -5.14 -1.29 -10.84
C ASP A 35 -4.69 -1.16 -12.30
N ASN A 36 -3.77 -0.25 -12.62
CA ASN A 36 -3.22 -0.13 -13.97
C ASN A 36 -2.50 -1.40 -14.41
N CYS A 37 -1.63 -1.94 -13.55
CA CYS A 37 -0.93 -3.19 -13.84
C CYS A 37 -1.91 -4.37 -14.00
N LEU A 38 -3.02 -4.40 -13.26
CA LEU A 38 -4.06 -5.42 -13.44
C LEU A 38 -4.80 -5.23 -14.77
N ASP A 39 -5.12 -3.99 -15.15
CA ASP A 39 -5.77 -3.67 -16.42
C ASP A 39 -4.88 -4.08 -17.63
N GLU A 40 -3.55 -4.02 -17.51
CA GLU A 40 -2.60 -4.51 -18.54
C GLU A 40 -2.77 -6.01 -18.85
N TRP A 41 -3.28 -6.80 -17.91
CA TRP A 41 -3.46 -8.25 -18.04
C TRP A 41 -4.93 -8.67 -18.19
N GLN A 42 -5.85 -7.71 -18.31
CA GLN A 42 -7.28 -7.99 -18.29
C GLN A 42 -7.75 -8.95 -19.40
N THR A 43 -7.05 -8.97 -20.53
CA THR A 43 -7.39 -9.80 -21.70
C THR A 43 -6.76 -11.20 -21.65
N GLY A 44 -5.91 -11.48 -20.66
CA GLY A 44 -5.07 -12.69 -20.59
C GLY A 44 -3.76 -12.58 -21.37
N GLU A 45 -3.61 -11.55 -22.21
CA GLU A 45 -2.35 -11.16 -22.83
C GLU A 45 -1.89 -9.81 -22.26
N HIS A 46 -0.57 -9.62 -22.14
CA HIS A 46 -0.01 -8.34 -21.68
C HIS A 46 -0.23 -7.26 -22.74
N VAL A 47 -0.94 -6.21 -22.36
CA VAL A 47 -1.15 -5.01 -23.17
C VAL A 47 -0.63 -3.82 -22.37
N ASP A 48 0.25 -3.03 -22.97
CA ASP A 48 0.75 -1.81 -22.35
C ASP A 48 -0.38 -0.77 -22.23
N VAL A 49 -0.85 -0.56 -21.00
CA VAL A 49 -1.88 0.42 -20.67
C VAL A 49 -1.22 1.65 -20.05
N GLN A 50 -1.39 2.78 -20.72
CA GLN A 50 -0.79 4.03 -20.26
C GLN A 50 -1.40 4.49 -18.93
N PHE A 51 -0.57 4.53 -17.90
CA PHE A 51 -0.93 5.14 -16.63
C PHE A 51 -1.07 6.65 -16.78
N SER A 52 -2.32 7.14 -16.79
CA SER A 52 -2.62 8.56 -16.95
C SER A 52 -3.70 9.03 -15.98
N ALA A 53 -3.63 10.31 -15.60
CA ALA A 53 -4.64 10.93 -14.76
C ALA A 53 -6.02 10.95 -15.44
N ALA A 54 -6.09 11.06 -16.77
CA ALA A 54 -7.36 11.04 -17.50
C ALA A 54 -8.13 9.73 -17.28
N THR A 55 -7.42 8.60 -17.25
CA THR A 55 -7.99 7.26 -17.09
C THR A 55 -8.23 6.90 -15.62
N TYR A 56 -7.24 7.18 -14.75
CA TYR A 56 -7.20 6.61 -13.41
C TYR A 56 -7.61 7.56 -12.28
N LYS A 57 -7.89 8.85 -12.57
CA LYS A 57 -8.26 9.83 -11.52
C LYS A 57 -9.46 9.39 -10.68
N ASN A 58 -10.49 8.79 -11.29
CA ASN A 58 -11.66 8.35 -10.55
C ASN A 58 -11.34 7.16 -9.63
N LYS A 59 -10.53 6.20 -10.09
CA LYS A 59 -10.04 5.08 -9.27
C LYS A 59 -9.21 5.61 -8.10
N PHE A 60 -8.29 6.54 -8.36
CA PHE A 60 -7.50 7.20 -7.33
C PHE A 60 -8.35 7.89 -6.25
N ILE A 61 -9.33 8.72 -6.64
CA ILE A 61 -10.21 9.42 -5.70
C ILE A 61 -11.03 8.41 -4.87
N ALA A 62 -11.51 7.33 -5.51
CA ALA A 62 -12.26 6.29 -4.82
C ALA A 62 -11.39 5.55 -3.78
N HIS A 63 -10.15 5.20 -4.14
CA HIS A 63 -9.20 4.58 -3.21
C HIS A 63 -8.86 5.50 -2.04
N LEU A 64 -8.59 6.78 -2.31
CA LEU A 64 -8.29 7.75 -1.27
C LEU A 64 -9.45 7.85 -0.27
N LYS A 65 -10.68 8.02 -0.77
CA LYS A 65 -11.87 8.07 0.08
C LYS A 65 -12.05 6.79 0.90
N ARG A 66 -11.85 5.62 0.29
CA ARG A 66 -11.96 4.33 1.01
C ARG A 66 -10.91 4.21 2.11
N LEU A 67 -9.68 4.67 1.86
CA LEU A 67 -8.62 4.68 2.85
C LEU A 67 -8.92 5.65 4.00
N GLU A 68 -9.47 6.83 3.71
CA GLU A 68 -9.92 7.78 4.74
C GLU A 68 -11.06 7.20 5.60
N ASP A 69 -12.09 6.64 4.96
CA ASP A 69 -13.21 5.99 5.65
C ASP A 69 -12.72 4.81 6.52
N PHE A 70 -11.77 4.01 6.01
CA PHE A 70 -11.19 2.89 6.74
C PHE A 70 -10.33 3.36 7.92
N ALA A 71 -9.54 4.42 7.74
CA ALA A 71 -8.74 5.02 8.80
C ALA A 71 -9.60 5.55 9.94
N GLU A 72 -10.74 6.19 9.63
CA GLU A 72 -11.65 6.71 10.64
C GLU A 72 -12.35 5.56 11.39
N LYS A 73 -12.82 4.53 10.68
CA LYS A 73 -13.50 3.37 11.29
C LYS A 73 -12.59 2.49 12.16
N THR A 74 -11.28 2.49 11.90
CA THR A 74 -10.28 1.69 12.61
C THR A 74 -9.36 2.51 13.50
N LYS A 75 -9.72 3.78 13.74
CA LYS A 75 -8.93 4.74 14.51
C LYS A 75 -8.67 4.26 15.94
N ASP A 76 -9.62 3.57 16.55
CA ASP A 76 -9.50 2.97 17.88
C ASP A 76 -8.40 1.90 17.96
N ALA A 77 -8.24 1.12 16.88
CA ALA A 77 -7.22 0.09 16.77
C ALA A 77 -5.90 0.58 16.12
N ASN A 78 -5.85 1.84 15.65
CA ASN A 78 -4.71 2.45 14.97
C ASN A 78 -4.17 1.63 13.78
N ILE A 79 -5.02 0.83 13.11
CA ILE A 79 -4.61 -0.12 12.07
C ILE A 79 -3.89 0.59 10.92
N VAL A 80 -4.53 1.63 10.37
CA VAL A 80 -4.01 2.35 9.20
C VAL A 80 -2.69 3.06 9.51
N SER A 81 -2.54 3.65 10.71
CA SER A 81 -1.28 4.25 11.14
C SER A 81 -0.17 3.20 11.24
N ARG A 82 -0.42 2.06 11.91
CA ARG A 82 0.55 0.95 12.03
C ARG A 82 1.00 0.43 10.67
N LEU A 83 0.06 0.23 9.75
CA LEU A 83 0.33 -0.19 8.38
C LEU A 83 1.21 0.82 7.63
N ARG A 84 0.90 2.12 7.72
CA ARG A 84 1.65 3.20 7.05
C ARG A 84 3.08 3.32 7.57
N LYS A 85 3.29 3.15 8.87
CA LYS A 85 4.64 3.12 9.48
C LYS A 85 5.43 1.90 9.03
N HIS A 86 4.80 0.73 9.06
CA HIS A 86 5.46 -0.52 8.65
C HIS A 86 5.86 -0.49 7.18
N LEU A 87 4.97 -0.04 6.29
CA LEU A 87 5.28 0.10 4.86
C LEU A 87 6.41 1.12 4.61
N LEU A 88 6.42 2.24 5.33
CA LEU A 88 7.52 3.21 5.24
C LEU A 88 8.84 2.59 5.71
N LYS A 89 8.84 1.87 6.83
CA LYS A 89 10.02 1.15 7.33
C LYS A 89 10.50 0.12 6.30
N MET A 90 9.61 -0.68 5.71
CA MET A 90 9.97 -1.67 4.69
C MET A 90 10.50 -1.03 3.42
N ALA A 91 9.94 0.09 2.97
CA ALA A 91 10.45 0.84 1.84
C ALA A 91 11.88 1.34 2.09
N ASN A 92 12.14 1.87 3.29
CA ASN A 92 13.47 2.34 3.70
C ASN A 92 14.46 1.21 4.02
N PHE A 93 14.00 0.01 4.41
CA PHE A 93 14.87 -1.16 4.58
C PHE A 93 15.19 -1.84 3.25
N GLY A 94 14.23 -1.83 2.32
CA GLY A 94 14.36 -2.39 0.97
C GLY A 94 15.36 -1.63 0.09
N THR A 95 15.68 -0.38 0.42
CA THR A 95 16.81 0.36 -0.20
C THR A 95 18.17 -0.15 0.28
N ASN A 96 18.26 -0.85 1.42
CA ASN A 96 19.52 -1.29 2.03
C ASN A 96 19.77 -2.83 1.96
N SER A 97 18.81 -3.66 1.51
CA SER A 97 19.06 -5.10 1.32
C SER A 97 18.04 -5.80 0.41
N ASN A 98 18.47 -6.92 -0.18
CA ASN A 98 17.84 -7.78 -1.19
C ASN A 98 16.47 -8.41 -0.84
N ASN A 99 15.63 -7.77 -0.01
CA ASN A 99 14.42 -8.36 0.59
C ASN A 99 13.10 -8.08 -0.17
N VAL A 100 13.07 -7.13 -1.11
CA VAL A 100 11.85 -6.80 -1.90
C VAL A 100 11.32 -8.01 -2.68
N ARG A 101 12.21 -8.95 -3.08
CA ARG A 101 11.85 -10.13 -3.87
C ARG A 101 11.31 -11.31 -3.06
N LYS A 102 11.40 -11.31 -1.73
CA LYS A 102 11.04 -12.48 -0.91
C LYS A 102 9.53 -12.61 -0.64
N HIS A 103 8.78 -11.51 -0.75
CA HIS A 103 7.37 -11.44 -0.33
C HIS A 103 6.39 -11.36 -1.51
N ALA A 104 6.89 -11.28 -2.76
CA ALA A 104 6.07 -11.20 -3.97
C ALA A 104 5.69 -12.59 -4.53
N LYS A 105 5.16 -13.47 -3.69
CA LYS A 105 4.48 -14.68 -4.17
C LYS A 105 2.98 -14.46 -4.11
N ALA A 106 2.36 -14.26 -5.27
CA ALA A 106 0.91 -14.30 -5.39
C ALA A 106 0.51 -15.77 -5.56
N ASP A 107 -0.34 -16.27 -4.67
CA ASP A 107 -1.15 -17.46 -4.97
C ASP A 107 -2.36 -16.97 -5.79
N ASP A 108 -2.53 -17.55 -6.97
CA ASP A 108 -3.59 -17.21 -7.93
C ASP A 108 -4.97 -17.61 -7.40
N ALA A 109 -5.58 -16.76 -6.57
CA ALA A 109 -7.00 -16.85 -6.24
C ALA A 109 -7.73 -15.64 -6.86
N PRO A 110 -8.68 -15.85 -7.79
CA PRO A 110 -9.43 -14.76 -8.37
C PRO A 110 -10.35 -14.13 -7.32
N GLN A 111 -9.96 -12.99 -6.76
CA GLN A 111 -10.84 -12.18 -5.94
C GLN A 111 -11.61 -11.22 -6.84
N VAL A 112 -12.92 -11.45 -6.92
CA VAL A 112 -13.86 -10.56 -7.60
C VAL A 112 -13.92 -9.25 -6.81
N ILE A 113 -13.28 -8.19 -7.30
CA ILE A 113 -13.40 -6.85 -6.73
C ILE A 113 -14.78 -6.30 -7.13
N GLN A 114 -15.80 -6.56 -6.31
CA GLN A 114 -17.01 -5.74 -6.33
C GLN A 114 -16.74 -4.45 -5.56
N ALA A 115 -17.31 -3.34 -6.05
CA ALA A 115 -17.36 -2.07 -5.35
C ALA A 115 -18.23 -2.18 -4.08
N ALA A 116 -17.76 -2.93 -3.10
CA ALA A 116 -18.42 -3.12 -1.82
C ALA A 116 -18.00 -2.00 -0.87
N ARG A 117 -19.01 -1.34 -0.29
CA ARG A 117 -18.83 -0.46 0.86
C ARG A 117 -18.14 -1.25 1.97
N VAL A 118 -17.23 -0.61 2.71
CA VAL A 118 -16.67 -1.19 3.94
C VAL A 118 -17.82 -1.47 4.91
N THR A 119 -18.18 -2.74 5.08
CA THR A 119 -19.25 -3.16 5.99
C THR A 119 -18.74 -3.24 7.42
N GLU A 120 -19.65 -3.25 8.40
CA GLU A 120 -19.27 -3.39 9.81
C GLU A 120 -18.58 -4.74 10.05
N ASP A 121 -19.07 -5.80 9.42
CA ASP A 121 -18.49 -7.14 9.49
C ASP A 121 -17.04 -7.19 8.96
N GLU A 122 -16.73 -6.46 7.88
CA GLU A 122 -15.35 -6.34 7.36
C GLU A 122 -14.42 -5.61 8.34
N VAL A 123 -14.94 -4.60 9.06
CA VAL A 123 -14.17 -3.86 10.06
C VAL A 123 -13.91 -4.72 11.30
N GLU A 124 -14.91 -5.46 11.77
CA GLU A 124 -14.77 -6.36 12.91
C GLU A 124 -13.81 -7.50 12.60
N ALA A 125 -13.91 -8.09 11.40
CA ALA A 125 -12.96 -9.10 10.92
C ALA A 125 -11.53 -8.54 10.86
N ALA A 126 -11.34 -7.33 10.32
CA ALA A 126 -10.04 -6.67 10.27
C ALA A 126 -9.49 -6.41 11.68
N LYS A 127 -10.30 -5.92 12.63
CA LYS A 127 -9.86 -5.72 14.02
C LYS A 127 -9.38 -7.03 14.65
N LYS A 128 -10.14 -8.11 14.49
CA LYS A 128 -9.80 -9.43 15.01
C LYS A 128 -8.52 -10.01 14.39
N GLU A 129 -8.33 -9.85 13.09
CA GLU A 129 -7.10 -10.28 12.41
C GLU A 129 -5.88 -9.48 12.90
N TRP A 130 -6.07 -8.17 13.12
CA TRP A 130 -5.00 -7.25 13.50
C TRP A 130 -4.65 -7.25 14.99
N GLU A 131 -5.53 -7.75 15.87
CA GLU A 131 -5.29 -7.86 17.31
C GLU A 131 -4.09 -8.76 17.64
N GLY A 132 -3.84 -9.81 16.86
CA GLY A 132 -2.71 -10.73 17.05
C GLY A 132 -1.47 -10.40 16.21
N LEU A 133 -1.53 -9.40 15.33
CA LEU A 133 -0.54 -9.19 14.29
C LEU A 133 0.58 -8.26 14.78
N VAL A 134 1.75 -8.85 15.05
CA VAL A 134 2.98 -8.14 15.41
C VAL A 134 3.78 -7.89 14.13
N LEU A 135 3.76 -6.64 13.65
CA LEU A 135 4.49 -6.20 12.44
C LEU A 135 5.98 -5.89 12.70
N SER A 136 6.48 -6.16 13.90
CA SER A 136 7.88 -5.98 14.29
C SER A 136 8.54 -7.35 14.45
N GLU A 137 9.29 -7.77 13.44
CA GLU A 137 10.47 -8.59 13.68
C GLU A 137 11.57 -7.64 14.18
N GLU A 138 11.65 -7.48 15.50
CA GLU A 138 12.93 -7.15 16.12
C GLU A 138 13.73 -8.46 16.12
N GLU A 139 14.50 -8.70 15.06
CA GLU A 139 15.61 -9.65 15.13
C GLU A 139 16.74 -8.97 15.91
N ASP A 140 17.05 -9.51 17.08
CA ASP A 140 18.24 -9.21 17.89
C ASP A 140 19.55 -9.41 17.09
#